data_AF-A0A183H2D3-F1
#
_entry.id   AF-A0A183H2D3-F1
#
_cell.length_a   1.000
_cell.length_b   1.000
_cell.length_c   1.000
_cell.angle_alpha   90.00
_cell.angle_beta   90.00
_cell.angle_gamma   90.00
#
_symmetry.space_group_name_H-M   'P 1'
#
loop_
_entity.id
_entity.type
_entity.pdbx_description
1 polymer ?
#
loop_
_entity_poly.entity_id
_entity_poly.type
_entity_poly.pdbx_seq_one_letter_code
_entity_poly.pdbx_strand_id
1 'polypeptide(L)'
;MQIAIANTLHCIHLSPHALSVLAKRFMPARGSKPLPRYLWDMEDLMEKTKGKYTHEPLILRRLGGRDPETGRKVNQHIGGGTKFDYFMIDFHRRGPKEPDATYDERVIEVRRDPNRTCLIALVAGWEGKRWILATENMKAGQIISTTCYIPESPQEGREGNAYPLGALAPGSLINSVEKFPNERKYPTTDDDVFIVTAGACAEIVRHQSNFLPHKHEFVLSKECMATVGRLSHAEFHDKIFGSAQMHRRFGYKMASGLFQKKDGYLGRKIRRLPPPRTLTPEEPPREPLSFTLTKEQQSGLTGIHRMPHMAHAGFNYREYPD
;
A
#
# COMPACT_ATOMS: atom_id res chain seq x y z
N MET A 1 -6.57 46.28 11.66
CA MET A 1 -7.96 46.00 12.07
C MET A 1 -8.45 44.79 11.31
N GLN A 2 -8.58 43.68 12.02
CA GLN A 2 -9.12 42.41 11.52
C GLN A 2 -10.57 42.60 11.09
N ILE A 3 -10.91 42.18 9.87
CA ILE A 3 -12.30 41.87 9.52
C ILE A 3 -12.38 40.34 9.47
N ALA A 4 -13.05 39.81 10.47
CA ALA A 4 -13.24 38.39 10.71
C ALA A 4 -13.92 37.73 9.51
N ILE A 5 -13.28 36.69 9.00
CA ILE A 5 -13.92 35.69 8.14
C ILE A 5 -14.95 34.99 9.02
N ALA A 6 -16.22 35.35 8.85
CA ALA A 6 -17.32 34.73 9.55
C ALA A 6 -17.33 33.24 9.18
N ASN A 7 -17.06 32.39 10.18
CA ASN A 7 -17.34 30.96 10.13
C ASN A 7 -18.83 30.78 9.80
N THR A 8 -19.14 30.47 8.55
CA THR A 8 -20.45 29.97 8.15
C THR A 8 -20.62 28.57 8.75
N LEU A 9 -21.12 28.51 9.98
CA LEU A 9 -21.65 27.28 10.57
C LEU A 9 -22.82 26.81 9.71
N HIS A 10 -22.58 25.81 8.86
CA HIS A 10 -23.65 25.06 8.22
C HIS A 10 -24.36 24.23 9.29
N CYS A 11 -25.33 24.82 10.00
CA CYS A 11 -26.28 24.08 10.81
C CYS A 11 -27.16 23.26 9.87
N ILE A 12 -26.78 22.00 9.62
CA ILE A 12 -27.58 21.05 8.85
C ILE A 12 -28.75 20.60 9.75
N HIS A 13 -29.96 21.09 9.46
CA HIS A 13 -31.18 20.66 10.14
C HIS A 13 -31.63 19.31 9.53
N LEU A 14 -31.20 18.20 10.14
CA LEU A 14 -31.56 16.85 9.69
C LEU A 14 -33.01 16.53 10.13
N SER A 15 -33.91 16.26 9.18
CA SER A 15 -35.28 15.86 9.48
C SER A 15 -35.33 14.39 9.95
N PRO A 16 -36.14 14.05 10.96
CA PRO A 16 -36.09 12.75 11.66
C PRO A 16 -36.61 11.56 10.85
N HIS A 17 -37.18 11.76 9.67
CA HIS A 17 -37.85 10.68 8.95
C HIS A 17 -36.92 9.71 8.19
N ALA A 18 -35.61 9.96 8.11
CA ALA A 18 -34.71 9.15 7.27
C ALA A 18 -33.30 8.89 7.83
N LEU A 19 -33.07 8.93 9.15
CA LEU A 19 -31.74 8.71 9.72
C LEU A 19 -31.69 7.53 10.70
N SER A 20 -31.17 6.40 10.22
CA SER A 20 -30.74 5.30 11.08
C SER A 20 -29.32 5.57 11.57
N VAL A 21 -29.16 5.93 12.85
CA VAL A 21 -27.84 5.99 13.49
C VAL A 21 -27.40 4.56 13.75
N LEU A 22 -26.69 3.96 12.80
CA LEU A 22 -26.04 2.67 12.96
C LEU A 22 -24.84 2.83 13.88
N ALA A 23 -25.05 2.68 15.19
CA ALA A 23 -23.99 2.46 16.16
C ALA A 23 -23.32 1.10 15.88
N LYS A 24 -22.43 1.04 14.90
CA LYS A 24 -21.59 -0.13 14.66
C LYS A 24 -20.61 -0.23 15.83
N ARG A 25 -20.84 -1.20 16.73
CA ARG A 25 -19.74 -1.74 17.56
C ARG A 25 -18.67 -2.20 16.58
N PHE A 26 -17.53 -1.51 16.55
CA PHE A 26 -16.32 -1.97 15.88
C PHE A 26 -15.81 -3.20 16.65
N MET A 27 -16.46 -4.35 16.49
CA MET A 27 -15.69 -5.60 16.54
C MET A 27 -14.59 -5.44 15.49
N PRO A 28 -13.33 -5.78 15.77
CA PRO A 28 -12.30 -5.78 14.74
C PRO A 28 -12.89 -6.60 13.60
N ALA A 29 -13.13 -5.96 12.46
CA ALA A 29 -13.69 -6.64 11.32
C ALA A 29 -12.80 -7.87 11.12
N ARG A 30 -13.36 -9.08 11.20
CA ARG A 30 -12.66 -10.30 10.78
C ARG A 30 -12.48 -10.16 9.27
N GLY A 31 -11.50 -9.35 8.91
CA GLY A 31 -11.52 -8.52 7.72
C GLY A 31 -10.74 -9.17 6.61
N SER A 32 -11.40 -9.29 5.46
CA SER A 32 -10.86 -9.65 4.16
C SER A 32 -9.84 -8.65 3.59
N LYS A 33 -9.57 -7.54 4.29
CA LYS A 33 -8.57 -6.54 3.91
C LYS A 33 -7.24 -6.87 4.59
N PRO A 34 -6.10 -6.88 3.87
CA PRO A 34 -4.80 -7.02 4.52
C PRO A 34 -4.64 -5.86 5.51
N LEU A 35 -4.30 -6.18 6.76
CA LEU A 35 -3.98 -5.16 7.75
C LEU A 35 -2.73 -4.40 7.27
N PRO A 36 -2.70 -3.07 7.41
CA PRO A 36 -1.48 -2.30 7.15
C PRO A 36 -0.34 -2.89 7.98
N ARG A 37 0.81 -3.11 7.34
CA ARG A 37 1.92 -3.83 7.97
C ARG A 37 2.60 -3.00 9.06
N TYR A 38 2.53 -1.66 8.99
CA TYR A 38 3.20 -0.70 9.88
C TYR A 38 4.57 -1.20 10.34
N LEU A 39 5.44 -1.48 9.36
CA LEU A 39 6.76 -2.02 9.63
C LEU A 39 7.73 -0.88 10.00
N TRP A 40 7.66 0.20 9.23
CA TRP A 40 8.49 1.39 9.34
C TRP A 40 7.69 2.60 9.73
N ASP A 41 8.37 3.49 10.43
CA ASP A 41 7.87 4.81 10.71
C ASP A 41 8.10 5.73 9.50
N MET A 42 7.02 6.07 8.80
CA MET A 42 7.10 6.89 7.59
C MET A 42 7.40 8.36 7.92
N GLU A 43 7.06 8.84 9.11
CA GLU A 43 7.40 10.19 9.57
C GLU A 43 8.91 10.33 9.78
N ASP A 44 9.55 9.32 10.40
CA ASP A 44 11.01 9.26 10.57
C ASP A 44 11.74 9.21 9.21
N LEU A 45 11.18 8.49 8.24
CA LEU A 45 11.70 8.49 6.86
C LEU A 45 11.62 9.89 6.24
N MET A 46 10.48 10.57 6.39
CA MET A 46 10.28 11.93 5.88
C MET A 46 11.22 12.93 6.52
N GLU A 47 11.43 12.87 7.84
CA GLU A 47 12.30 13.77 8.57
C GLU A 47 13.76 13.65 8.10
N LYS A 48 14.25 12.41 7.97
CA LYS A 48 15.63 12.15 7.54
C LYS A 48 15.90 12.53 6.09
N THR A 49 14.92 12.29 5.22
CA THR A 49 15.09 12.50 3.78
C THR A 49 14.62 13.88 3.32
N LYS A 50 13.91 14.63 4.18
CA LYS A 50 13.24 15.88 3.83
C LYS A 50 12.33 15.73 2.61
N GLY A 51 11.72 14.55 2.46
CA GLY A 51 10.86 14.19 1.34
C GLY A 51 11.57 13.96 0.00
N LYS A 52 12.91 13.91 -0.03
CA LYS A 52 13.69 13.68 -1.25
C LYS A 52 14.19 12.24 -1.35
N TYR A 53 14.42 11.79 -2.59
CA TYR A 53 15.03 10.50 -2.82
C TYR A 53 16.50 10.47 -2.37
N THR A 54 16.92 9.39 -1.71
CA THR A 54 18.33 9.13 -1.36
C THR A 54 18.68 7.68 -1.63
N HIS A 55 19.88 7.43 -2.16
CA HIS A 55 20.39 6.07 -2.43
C HIS A 55 21.19 5.51 -1.25
N GLU A 56 21.48 6.34 -0.25
CA GLU A 56 22.24 5.94 0.92
C GLU A 56 21.44 5.01 1.85
N PRO A 57 22.09 4.08 2.56
CA PRO A 57 21.45 3.30 3.60
C PRO A 57 20.88 4.20 4.71
N LEU A 58 19.61 4.03 5.04
CA LEU A 58 18.95 4.80 6.11
C LEU A 58 18.69 3.90 7.32
N ILE A 59 18.96 4.39 8.52
CA ILE A 59 18.58 3.70 9.76
C ILE A 59 17.21 4.22 10.18
N LEU A 60 16.13 3.47 9.91
CA LEU A 60 14.77 3.86 10.27
C LEU A 60 14.29 3.24 11.59
N ARG A 61 13.39 3.96 12.28
CA ARG A 61 12.64 3.44 13.43
C ARG A 61 11.62 2.40 12.98
N ARG A 62 11.58 1.28 13.69
CA ARG A 62 10.59 0.20 13.47
C ARG A 62 9.42 0.39 14.43
N LEU A 63 8.20 0.35 13.92
CA LEU A 63 6.98 0.50 14.73
C LEU A 63 6.58 -0.80 15.46
N GLY A 64 7.04 -1.95 14.96
CA GLY A 64 6.76 -3.24 15.59
C GLY A 64 5.29 -3.63 15.56
N GLY A 65 4.56 -3.25 14.50
CA GLY A 65 3.14 -3.54 14.31
C GLY A 65 2.21 -2.62 15.11
N ARG A 66 2.70 -1.45 15.54
CA ARG A 66 1.90 -0.41 16.18
C ARG A 66 1.51 0.67 15.18
N ASP A 67 0.35 1.26 15.40
CA ASP A 67 -0.10 2.46 14.71
C ASP A 67 0.83 3.63 15.09
N PRO A 68 1.37 4.40 14.12
CA PRO A 68 2.24 5.54 14.41
C PRO A 68 1.55 6.63 15.23
N GLU A 69 0.28 6.94 14.95
CA GLU A 69 -0.44 8.04 15.61
C GLU A 69 -0.95 7.62 16.99
N THR A 70 -1.66 6.49 17.08
CA THR A 70 -2.31 6.08 18.33
C THR A 70 -1.41 5.23 19.24
N GLY A 71 -0.30 4.70 18.72
CA GLY A 71 0.59 3.78 19.42
C GLY A 71 -0.02 2.40 19.72
N ARG A 72 -1.26 2.15 19.29
CA ARG A 72 -2.00 0.91 19.53
C ARG A 72 -1.45 -0.23 18.68
N LYS A 73 -1.50 -1.44 19.20
CA LYS A 73 -1.03 -2.64 18.51
C LYS A 73 -2.04 -3.06 17.42
N VAL A 74 -1.68 -2.88 16.15
CA VAL A 74 -2.49 -3.25 14.97
C VAL A 74 -2.13 -4.64 14.49
N ASN A 75 -0.83 -4.93 14.34
CA ASN A 75 -0.35 -6.24 13.91
C ASN A 75 0.23 -7.02 15.10
N GLN A 76 -0.25 -8.25 15.29
CA GLN A 76 0.11 -9.03 16.46
C GLN A 76 1.49 -9.68 16.40
N HIS A 77 1.93 -10.07 15.21
CA HIS A 77 3.08 -10.94 15.00
C HIS A 77 4.34 -10.19 14.57
N ILE A 78 4.34 -8.85 14.57
CA ILE A 78 5.50 -8.05 14.16
C ILE A 78 6.22 -7.48 15.39
N GLY A 79 7.54 -7.49 15.36
CA GLY A 79 8.41 -6.71 16.25
C GLY A 79 9.67 -7.44 16.70
N GLY A 80 10.66 -6.66 17.18
CA GLY A 80 12.02 -7.15 17.41
C GLY A 80 12.75 -7.35 16.09
N GLY A 81 13.67 -8.31 16.06
CA GLY A 81 14.50 -8.61 14.89
C GLY A 81 15.84 -7.90 14.89
N THR A 82 16.68 -8.31 13.95
CA THR A 82 18.00 -7.72 13.74
C THR A 82 17.84 -6.28 13.23
N LYS A 83 18.79 -5.41 13.54
CA LYS A 83 18.86 -4.08 12.93
C LYS A 83 19.37 -4.22 11.49
N PHE A 84 18.76 -3.51 10.58
CA PHE A 84 19.16 -3.50 9.18
C PHE A 84 18.85 -2.13 8.58
N ASP A 85 19.64 -1.80 7.56
CA ASP A 85 19.47 -0.54 6.84
C ASP A 85 18.27 -0.62 5.91
N TYR A 86 17.58 0.50 5.81
CA TYR A 86 16.50 0.74 4.88
C TYR A 86 17.04 1.31 3.58
N PHE A 87 16.59 0.74 2.47
CA PHE A 87 16.92 1.23 1.13
C PHE A 87 15.66 1.70 0.42
N MET A 88 15.64 2.99 0.09
CA MET A 88 14.60 3.60 -0.74
C MET A 88 14.68 3.06 -2.17
N ILE A 89 13.67 2.28 -2.58
CA ILE A 89 13.54 1.86 -3.98
C ILE A 89 12.76 2.92 -4.75
N ASP A 90 13.22 3.19 -5.97
CA ASP A 90 12.41 3.84 -6.99
C ASP A 90 11.66 2.77 -7.80
N PHE A 91 10.37 2.61 -7.54
CA PHE A 91 9.54 1.68 -8.31
C PHE A 91 9.04 2.28 -9.63
N HIS A 92 9.03 3.62 -9.73
CA HIS A 92 8.51 4.35 -10.88
C HIS A 92 9.62 4.67 -11.86
N ARG A 93 9.78 3.79 -12.86
CA ARG A 93 10.69 4.06 -13.97
C ARG A 93 10.03 5.02 -14.95
N ARG A 94 10.70 6.14 -15.20
CA ARG A 94 10.28 7.17 -16.15
C ARG A 94 11.40 7.36 -17.16
N GLY A 95 11.01 7.53 -18.41
CA GLY A 95 11.89 7.80 -19.54
C GLY A 95 11.23 8.80 -20.48
N PRO A 96 11.92 9.16 -21.57
CA PRO A 96 11.37 10.05 -22.58
C PRO A 96 10.13 9.44 -23.26
N LYS A 97 9.23 10.32 -23.72
CA LYS A 97 8.01 9.97 -24.48
C LYS A 97 8.20 10.08 -25.99
N GLU A 98 9.35 10.57 -26.43
CA GLU A 98 9.69 10.73 -27.84
C GLU A 98 10.00 9.38 -28.49
N PRO A 99 9.71 9.21 -29.79
CA PRO A 99 10.16 8.05 -30.53
C PRO A 99 11.70 7.99 -30.54
N ASP A 100 12.26 6.79 -30.45
CA ASP A 100 13.71 6.48 -30.43
C ASP A 100 14.54 7.03 -29.25
N ALA A 101 13.96 7.89 -28.42
CA ALA A 101 14.60 8.33 -27.18
C ALA A 101 14.44 7.24 -26.11
N THR A 102 15.54 6.90 -25.45
CA THR A 102 15.59 5.96 -24.33
C THR A 102 16.37 6.57 -23.17
N TYR A 103 15.93 6.28 -21.94
CA TYR A 103 16.74 6.57 -20.76
C TYR A 103 17.52 5.33 -20.37
N ASP A 104 18.81 5.35 -20.65
CA ASP A 104 19.72 4.24 -20.37
C ASP A 104 20.40 4.41 -19.01
N GLU A 105 20.39 3.33 -18.23
CA GLU A 105 21.06 3.24 -16.94
C GLU A 105 21.97 2.02 -16.91
N ARG A 106 23.13 2.15 -16.27
CA ARG A 106 24.05 1.04 -16.05
C ARG A 106 23.84 0.45 -14.67
N VAL A 107 23.72 -0.87 -14.60
CA VAL A 107 23.69 -1.63 -13.35
C VAL A 107 25.09 -1.63 -12.74
N ILE A 108 25.22 -1.05 -11.55
CA ILE A 108 26.48 -1.03 -10.80
C ILE A 108 26.64 -2.33 -10.01
N GLU A 109 25.62 -2.69 -9.24
CA GLU A 109 25.67 -3.83 -8.33
C GLU A 109 24.26 -4.43 -8.18
N VAL A 110 24.20 -5.74 -7.99
CA VAL A 110 22.98 -6.45 -7.59
C VAL A 110 23.26 -7.12 -6.24
N ARG A 111 22.41 -6.85 -5.25
CA ARG A 111 22.65 -7.33 -3.88
C ARG A 111 21.38 -7.73 -3.16
N ARG A 112 21.57 -8.44 -2.05
CA ARG A 112 20.47 -8.86 -1.16
C ARG A 112 20.00 -7.68 -0.31
N ASP A 113 18.70 -7.47 -0.28
CA ASP A 113 18.07 -6.53 0.64
C ASP A 113 17.40 -7.25 1.83
N PRO A 114 17.68 -6.85 3.08
CA PRO A 114 17.02 -7.43 4.25
C PRO A 114 15.53 -7.07 4.37
N ASN A 115 15.06 -5.99 3.72
CA ASN A 115 13.69 -5.50 3.89
C ASN A 115 12.66 -6.25 3.03
N ARG A 116 13.10 -6.79 1.89
CA ARG A 116 12.24 -7.50 0.94
C ARG A 116 12.80 -8.86 0.55
N THR A 117 11.99 -9.65 -0.16
CA THR A 117 12.39 -10.99 -0.60
C THR A 117 13.23 -10.95 -1.88
N CYS A 118 12.93 -10.01 -2.79
CA CYS A 118 13.64 -9.80 -4.05
C CYS A 118 15.06 -9.22 -3.83
N LEU A 119 15.97 -9.38 -4.80
CA LEU A 119 17.23 -8.63 -4.82
C LEU A 119 16.96 -7.20 -5.30
N ILE A 120 17.86 -6.30 -4.94
CA ILE A 120 17.86 -4.92 -5.44
C ILE A 120 19.11 -4.68 -6.28
N ALA A 121 18.96 -3.82 -7.28
CA ALA A 121 20.06 -3.38 -8.11
C ALA A 121 20.28 -1.87 -7.91
N LEU A 122 21.55 -1.48 -7.75
CA LEU A 122 21.96 -0.08 -7.84
C LEU A 122 22.19 0.24 -9.30
N VAL A 123 21.47 1.22 -9.82
CA VAL A 123 21.65 1.69 -11.19
C VAL A 123 22.11 3.14 -11.19
N ALA A 124 22.88 3.50 -12.21
CA ALA A 124 23.30 4.87 -12.46
C ALA A 124 23.02 5.26 -13.91
N GLY A 125 22.34 6.38 -14.08
CA GLY A 125 22.16 7.05 -15.36
C GLY A 125 22.59 8.52 -15.26
N TRP A 126 22.15 9.32 -16.22
CA TRP A 126 22.46 10.76 -16.24
C TRP A 126 21.75 11.54 -15.11
N GLU A 127 20.59 11.08 -14.63
CA GLU A 127 19.88 11.72 -13.49
C GLU A 127 20.51 11.40 -12.13
N GLY A 128 21.40 10.40 -12.06
CA GLY A 128 22.08 9.99 -10.85
C GLY A 128 21.90 8.50 -10.53
N LYS A 129 22.05 8.15 -9.24
CA LYS A 129 22.00 6.78 -8.74
C LYS A 129 20.68 6.49 -8.05
N ARG A 130 20.10 5.31 -8.30
CA ARG A 130 18.89 4.84 -7.61
C ARG A 130 18.88 3.33 -7.43
N TRP A 131 18.16 2.88 -6.40
CA TRP A 131 17.85 1.48 -6.18
C TRP A 131 16.56 1.13 -6.92
N ILE A 132 16.60 -0.01 -7.58
CA ILE A 132 15.47 -0.61 -8.30
C ILE A 132 15.32 -2.07 -7.86
N LEU A 133 14.18 -2.69 -8.18
CA LEU A 133 14.06 -4.15 -8.09
C LEU A 133 14.88 -4.82 -9.19
N ALA A 134 15.63 -5.85 -8.84
CA ALA A 134 16.40 -6.62 -9.80
C ALA A 134 15.55 -7.70 -10.47
N THR A 135 15.65 -7.83 -11.79
CA THR A 135 15.09 -8.96 -12.54
C THR A 135 15.95 -10.20 -12.39
N GLU A 136 15.41 -11.36 -12.75
CA GLU A 136 16.01 -12.68 -12.57
C GLU A 136 17.45 -12.79 -13.10
N ASN A 137 17.70 -12.31 -14.32
CA ASN A 137 19.00 -12.43 -14.98
C ASN A 137 19.84 -11.15 -14.92
N MET A 138 19.47 -10.18 -14.08
CA MET A 138 20.16 -8.90 -14.00
C MET A 138 21.57 -9.06 -13.41
N LYS A 139 22.59 -8.52 -14.10
CA LYS A 139 24.00 -8.58 -13.67
C LYS A 139 24.64 -7.20 -13.61
N ALA A 140 25.66 -7.07 -12.77
CA ALA A 140 26.51 -5.87 -12.74
C ALA A 140 27.14 -5.63 -14.12
N GLY A 141 27.16 -4.37 -14.55
CA GLY A 141 27.66 -3.94 -15.86
C GLY A 141 26.62 -3.93 -16.98
N GLN A 142 25.45 -4.55 -16.80
CA GLN A 142 24.37 -4.54 -17.79
C GLN A 142 23.79 -3.13 -17.97
N ILE A 143 23.43 -2.78 -19.20
CA ILE A 143 22.68 -1.56 -19.52
C ILE A 143 21.20 -1.93 -19.61
N ILE A 144 20.37 -1.16 -18.92
CA ILE A 144 18.92 -1.23 -18.96
C ILE A 144 18.37 0.05 -19.57
N SER A 145 17.28 -0.05 -20.32
CA SER A 145 16.64 1.11 -20.94
C SER A 145 15.21 1.29 -20.46
N THR A 146 14.80 2.55 -20.34
CA THR A 146 13.44 2.94 -19.97
C THR A 146 12.85 3.86 -21.03
N THR A 147 11.64 3.56 -21.50
CA THR A 147 10.89 4.42 -22.42
C THR A 147 9.46 4.60 -21.94
N CYS A 148 8.86 5.76 -22.21
CA CYS A 148 7.44 6.03 -21.96
C CYS A 148 6.65 6.21 -23.27
N TYR A 149 7.27 5.97 -24.42
CA TYR A 149 6.64 6.01 -25.73
C TYR A 149 5.80 4.75 -25.97
N ILE A 150 4.59 4.93 -26.50
CA ILE A 150 3.69 3.83 -26.91
C ILE A 150 3.73 3.77 -28.45
N PRO A 151 4.42 2.77 -29.04
CA PRO A 151 4.41 2.56 -30.48
C PRO A 151 3.02 2.11 -30.96
N GLU A 152 2.75 2.29 -32.25
CA GLU A 152 1.51 1.82 -32.87
C GLU A 152 1.42 0.28 -32.88
N SER A 153 2.56 -0.39 -33.11
CA SER A 153 2.69 -1.84 -33.03
C SER A 153 3.35 -2.25 -31.72
N PRO A 154 2.76 -3.17 -30.93
CA PRO A 154 3.39 -3.70 -29.72
C PRO A 154 4.70 -4.42 -30.03
N GLN A 155 5.72 -4.19 -29.21
CA GLN A 155 7.06 -4.76 -29.36
C GLN A 155 7.35 -5.85 -28.32
N GLU A 156 8.30 -6.73 -28.65
CA GLU A 156 8.86 -7.67 -27.68
C GLU A 156 9.78 -6.93 -26.71
N GLY A 157 9.52 -7.10 -25.41
CA GLY A 157 10.31 -6.47 -24.36
C GLY A 157 11.60 -7.24 -24.06
N ARG A 158 12.70 -6.52 -23.86
CA ARG A 158 13.93 -7.09 -23.30
C ARG A 158 13.89 -7.11 -21.77
N GLU A 159 14.32 -8.22 -21.16
CA GLU A 159 14.37 -8.33 -19.70
C GLU A 159 15.17 -7.20 -19.05
N GLY A 160 14.64 -6.63 -17.97
CA GLY A 160 15.27 -5.56 -17.22
C GLY A 160 14.93 -4.15 -17.72
N ASN A 161 14.44 -4.03 -18.96
CA ASN A 161 13.96 -2.77 -19.52
C ASN A 161 12.54 -2.47 -19.04
N ALA A 162 12.17 -1.19 -19.04
CA ALA A 162 10.85 -0.72 -18.64
C ALA A 162 10.13 0.00 -19.78
N TYR A 163 8.85 -0.35 -19.96
CA TYR A 163 7.98 0.11 -21.03
C TYR A 163 6.58 0.40 -20.47
N PRO A 164 5.77 1.24 -21.15
CA PRO A 164 4.35 1.33 -20.85
C PRO A 164 3.65 0.04 -21.27
N LEU A 165 2.58 -0.36 -20.56
CA LEU A 165 1.85 -1.59 -20.84
C LEU A 165 1.38 -1.68 -22.29
N GLY A 166 0.90 -0.56 -22.87
CA GLY A 166 0.44 -0.52 -24.26
C GLY A 166 1.53 -0.75 -25.31
N ALA A 167 2.80 -0.59 -24.95
CA ALA A 167 3.92 -0.84 -25.87
C ALA A 167 4.29 -2.32 -25.95
N LEU A 168 3.92 -3.15 -24.97
CA LEU A 168 4.37 -4.53 -24.87
C LEU A 168 3.43 -5.49 -25.59
N ALA A 169 3.99 -6.47 -26.28
CA ALA A 169 3.21 -7.53 -26.92
C ALA A 169 2.46 -8.39 -25.87
N PRO A 170 1.22 -8.85 -26.16
CA PRO A 170 0.55 -9.87 -25.37
C PRO A 170 1.42 -11.13 -25.22
N GLY A 171 1.37 -11.78 -24.06
CA GLY A 171 2.24 -12.90 -23.67
C GLY A 171 3.53 -12.45 -22.97
N SER A 172 3.87 -11.16 -22.99
CA SER A 172 5.07 -10.65 -22.32
C SER A 172 4.97 -10.85 -20.80
N LEU A 173 6.05 -11.38 -20.21
CA LEU A 173 6.21 -11.47 -18.76
C LEU A 173 6.67 -10.12 -18.19
N ILE A 174 5.96 -9.63 -17.18
CA ILE A 174 6.20 -8.33 -16.57
C ILE A 174 6.21 -8.40 -15.03
N ASN A 175 6.86 -7.41 -14.43
CA ASN A 175 6.89 -7.15 -13.00
C ASN A 175 6.84 -5.65 -12.72
N SER A 176 6.75 -5.29 -11.44
CA SER A 176 6.75 -3.90 -10.98
C SER A 176 5.74 -3.03 -11.76
N VAL A 177 4.50 -3.50 -11.85
CA VAL A 177 3.44 -2.88 -12.67
C VAL A 177 2.73 -1.78 -11.88
N GLU A 178 2.69 -0.56 -12.42
CA GLU A 178 2.05 0.57 -11.76
C GLU A 178 0.53 0.42 -11.65
N LYS A 179 -0.02 0.81 -10.49
CA LYS A 179 -1.47 0.86 -10.29
C LYS A 179 -2.14 1.94 -11.13
N PHE A 180 -1.54 3.12 -11.15
CA PHE A 180 -2.05 4.31 -11.82
C PHE A 180 -0.94 4.96 -12.65
N PRO A 181 -1.26 5.48 -13.85
CA PRO A 181 -0.27 6.11 -14.71
C PRO A 181 0.18 7.45 -14.13
N ASN A 182 1.46 7.79 -14.33
CA ASN A 182 2.06 9.09 -13.98
C ASN A 182 2.02 9.48 -12.49
N GLU A 183 1.60 8.60 -11.58
CA GLU A 183 1.73 8.84 -10.14
C GLU A 183 3.17 8.54 -9.72
N ARG A 184 4.00 9.59 -9.60
CA ARG A 184 5.29 9.50 -8.90
C ARG A 184 5.18 10.31 -7.63
N LYS A 185 5.02 9.63 -6.50
CA LYS A 185 5.02 10.23 -5.17
C LYS A 185 6.26 9.75 -4.42
N TYR A 186 6.88 10.67 -3.69
CA TYR A 186 7.95 10.35 -2.76
C TYR A 186 7.45 10.49 -1.33
N PRO A 187 7.78 9.54 -0.44
CA PRO A 187 8.46 8.26 -0.67
C PRO A 187 7.55 7.28 -1.41
N THR A 188 8.12 6.54 -2.35
CA THR A 188 7.39 5.47 -3.04
C THR A 188 7.24 4.29 -2.09
N THR A 189 6.04 3.73 -2.04
CA THR A 189 5.71 2.61 -1.17
C THR A 189 5.47 1.36 -2.03
N ASP A 190 5.69 0.16 -1.47
CA ASP A 190 5.37 -1.10 -2.13
C ASP A 190 3.90 -1.17 -2.60
N ASP A 191 3.02 -0.35 -2.01
CA ASP A 191 1.62 -0.26 -2.38
C ASP A 191 1.38 0.50 -3.69
N ASP A 192 2.34 1.22 -4.25
CA ASP A 192 2.13 1.96 -5.51
C ASP A 192 2.16 1.03 -6.74
N VAL A 193 2.73 -0.16 -6.57
CA VAL A 193 3.11 -1.07 -7.64
C VAL A 193 2.71 -2.51 -7.34
N PHE A 194 2.28 -3.26 -8.35
CA PHE A 194 2.05 -4.69 -8.27
C PHE A 194 3.32 -5.48 -8.56
N ILE A 195 3.38 -6.69 -7.99
CA ILE A 195 4.42 -7.70 -8.27
C ILE A 195 5.79 -7.18 -7.81
N VAL A 196 5.99 -7.21 -6.49
CA VAL A 196 7.23 -6.78 -5.80
C VAL A 196 7.95 -7.99 -5.16
N THR A 197 7.30 -9.15 -5.11
CA THR A 197 7.79 -10.35 -4.43
C THR A 197 8.77 -11.14 -5.30
N ALA A 198 9.83 -11.66 -4.69
CA ALA A 198 10.80 -12.54 -5.35
C ALA A 198 10.17 -13.65 -6.20
N GLY A 199 10.72 -13.87 -7.39
CA GLY A 199 10.27 -14.90 -8.35
C GLY A 199 8.93 -14.65 -9.02
N ALA A 200 8.19 -13.60 -8.63
CA ALA A 200 6.88 -13.30 -9.18
C ALA A 200 6.96 -12.56 -10.51
N CYS A 201 5.95 -12.80 -11.34
CA CYS A 201 5.70 -12.14 -12.61
C CYS A 201 4.21 -12.17 -12.90
N ALA A 202 3.75 -11.27 -13.75
CA ALA A 202 2.46 -11.35 -14.43
C ALA A 202 2.68 -11.44 -15.94
N GLU A 203 1.61 -11.74 -16.66
CA GLU A 203 1.60 -11.88 -18.10
C GLU A 203 0.57 -10.91 -18.68
N ILE A 204 0.92 -10.23 -19.77
CA ILE A 204 -0.01 -9.38 -20.51
C ILE A 204 -0.94 -10.26 -21.34
N VAL A 205 -2.21 -10.36 -20.97
CA VAL A 205 -3.15 -11.25 -21.67
C VAL A 205 -3.63 -10.62 -22.99
N ARG A 206 -4.02 -9.34 -22.96
CA ARG A 206 -4.66 -8.64 -24.10
C ARG A 206 -4.71 -7.14 -23.87
N HIS A 207 -4.86 -6.39 -24.96
CA HIS A 207 -5.06 -4.93 -24.97
C HIS A 207 -6.54 -4.51 -25.18
N GLN A 208 -7.48 -5.45 -25.27
CA GLN A 208 -8.89 -5.20 -25.59
C GLN A 208 -9.82 -5.12 -24.36
N SER A 209 -10.99 -4.52 -24.55
CA SER A 209 -11.96 -4.17 -23.50
C SER A 209 -13.08 -5.20 -23.22
N ASN A 210 -13.19 -6.30 -23.97
CA ASN A 210 -14.26 -7.31 -23.79
C ASN A 210 -13.69 -8.61 -23.22
N PHE A 211 -14.20 -9.06 -22.06
CA PHE A 211 -13.50 -10.04 -21.20
C PHE A 211 -14.32 -11.30 -20.90
N LEU A 212 -13.70 -12.47 -21.11
CA LEU A 212 -13.98 -13.71 -20.36
C LEU A 212 -12.87 -13.88 -19.31
N PRO A 213 -13.19 -14.12 -18.01
CA PRO A 213 -12.20 -14.11 -16.94
C PRO A 213 -11.35 -15.38 -16.86
N HIS A 214 -10.03 -15.26 -16.76
CA HIS A 214 -9.11 -16.33 -16.38
C HIS A 214 -8.27 -15.93 -15.14
N LYS A 215 -8.37 -16.70 -14.05
CA LYS A 215 -7.73 -16.42 -12.75
C LYS A 215 -8.12 -15.04 -12.16
N HIS A 216 -7.13 -14.22 -11.78
CA HIS A 216 -7.29 -12.88 -11.19
C HIS A 216 -6.73 -11.84 -12.17
N GLU A 217 -7.59 -11.31 -13.04
CA GLU A 217 -7.24 -10.27 -14.01
C GLU A 217 -7.45 -8.86 -13.43
N PHE A 218 -6.56 -7.94 -13.80
CA PHE A 218 -6.67 -6.51 -13.52
C PHE A 218 -6.73 -5.76 -14.85
N VAL A 219 -7.63 -4.78 -14.92
CA VAL A 219 -7.71 -3.85 -16.05
C VAL A 219 -6.96 -2.59 -15.64
N LEU A 220 -5.87 -2.30 -16.36
CA LEU A 220 -4.97 -1.18 -16.11
C LEU A 220 -4.92 -0.26 -17.33
N SER A 221 -4.48 0.99 -17.12
CA SER A 221 -4.25 1.92 -18.23
C SER A 221 -3.08 1.46 -19.09
N LYS A 222 -3.18 1.68 -20.41
CA LYS A 222 -2.09 1.46 -21.38
C LYS A 222 -0.82 2.25 -21.04
N GLU A 223 -0.98 3.35 -20.30
CA GLU A 223 0.11 4.27 -19.92
C GLU A 223 0.84 3.87 -18.65
N CYS A 224 0.31 2.90 -17.88
CA CYS A 224 1.01 2.40 -16.69
C CYS A 224 2.35 1.78 -17.11
N MET A 225 3.41 2.08 -16.36
CA MET A 225 4.71 1.48 -16.62
C MET A 225 4.83 0.09 -16.01
N ALA A 226 5.63 -0.75 -16.66
CA ALA A 226 6.01 -2.07 -16.18
C ALA A 226 7.46 -2.40 -16.58
N THR A 227 8.12 -3.24 -15.81
CA THR A 227 9.44 -3.79 -16.16
C THR A 227 9.29 -5.19 -16.71
N VAL A 228 10.00 -5.51 -17.78
CA VAL A 228 9.91 -6.81 -18.45
C VAL A 228 10.75 -7.86 -17.71
N GLY A 229 10.19 -9.06 -17.57
CA GLY A 229 10.82 -10.22 -16.98
C GLY A 229 10.27 -10.58 -15.59
N ARG A 230 10.87 -11.62 -15.00
CA ARG A 230 10.54 -12.08 -13.64
C ARG A 230 11.41 -11.36 -12.61
N LEU A 231 10.90 -11.22 -11.39
CA LEU A 231 11.70 -10.72 -10.28
C LEU A 231 12.74 -11.75 -9.83
N SER A 232 13.91 -11.26 -9.42
CA SER A 232 15.02 -12.08 -8.94
C SER A 232 14.69 -12.90 -7.69
N HIS A 233 15.60 -13.84 -7.38
CA HIS A 233 15.58 -14.67 -6.17
C HIS A 233 14.38 -15.63 -6.10
N ALA A 234 14.06 -16.29 -7.22
CA ALA A 234 12.91 -17.21 -7.30
C ALA A 234 12.95 -18.35 -6.26
N GLU A 235 14.14 -18.84 -5.92
CA GLU A 235 14.40 -19.88 -4.92
C GLU A 235 14.05 -19.48 -3.49
N PHE A 236 13.72 -18.20 -3.23
CA PHE A 236 13.43 -17.72 -1.88
C PHE A 236 12.25 -18.46 -1.22
N HIS A 237 11.29 -18.94 -2.01
CA HIS A 237 10.12 -19.67 -1.51
C HIS A 237 10.46 -21.08 -1.02
N ASP A 238 11.50 -21.70 -1.58
CA ASP A 238 11.93 -23.06 -1.22
C ASP A 238 12.90 -23.05 -0.02
N LYS A 239 13.26 -21.87 0.48
CA LYS A 239 14.24 -21.72 1.55
C LYS A 239 13.72 -22.22 2.90
N ILE A 240 14.43 -23.17 3.48
CA ILE A 240 14.15 -23.72 4.82
C ILE A 240 14.88 -22.87 5.88
N PHE A 241 14.13 -22.28 6.83
CA PHE A 241 14.69 -21.40 7.86
C PHE A 241 15.29 -22.12 9.08
N GLY A 242 15.09 -23.44 9.20
CA GLY A 242 15.75 -24.35 10.14
C GLY A 242 15.37 -24.20 11.62
N SER A 243 15.36 -22.99 12.18
CA SER A 243 15.10 -22.73 13.60
C SER A 243 14.07 -21.62 13.83
N ALA A 244 13.30 -21.74 14.92
CA ALA A 244 12.37 -20.68 15.35
C ALA A 244 13.09 -19.35 15.65
N GLN A 245 14.38 -19.40 16.03
CA GLN A 245 15.18 -18.20 16.28
C GLN A 245 15.43 -17.39 15.01
N MET A 246 15.46 -18.02 13.83
CA MET A 246 15.54 -17.29 12.56
C MET A 246 14.30 -16.41 12.34
N HIS A 247 13.10 -16.89 12.68
CA HIS A 247 11.89 -16.07 12.62
C HIS A 247 11.96 -14.87 13.57
N ARG A 248 12.53 -15.06 14.77
CA ARG A 248 12.78 -13.95 15.70
C ARG A 248 13.77 -12.92 15.14
N ARG A 249 14.81 -13.36 14.42
CA ARG A 249 15.79 -12.48 13.75
C ARG A 249 15.18 -11.65 12.63
N PHE A 250 14.19 -12.17 11.91
CA PHE A 250 13.43 -11.38 10.92
C PHE A 250 12.48 -10.36 11.58
N GLY A 251 12.16 -10.52 12.86
CA GLY A 251 11.23 -9.68 13.59
C GLY A 251 9.80 -10.21 13.59
N TYR A 252 9.63 -11.52 13.44
CA TYR A 252 8.36 -12.20 13.66
C TYR A 252 8.24 -12.68 15.11
N LYS A 253 7.13 -12.34 15.76
CA LYS A 253 6.74 -12.81 17.09
C LYS A 253 5.95 -14.11 16.97
N MET A 254 5.97 -14.88 18.05
CA MET A 254 5.19 -16.10 18.16
C MET A 254 3.70 -15.77 18.18
N ALA A 255 2.88 -16.69 17.66
CA ALA A 255 1.43 -16.59 17.76
C ALA A 255 0.96 -16.69 19.21
N SER A 256 -0.28 -16.25 19.47
CA SER A 256 -0.91 -16.42 20.77
C SER A 256 -1.09 -17.91 21.09
N GLY A 257 -0.88 -18.28 22.36
CA GLY A 257 -1.24 -19.61 22.88
C GLY A 257 -2.74 -19.78 23.15
N LEU A 258 -3.56 -18.76 22.89
CA LEU A 258 -5.00 -18.81 23.08
C LEU A 258 -5.63 -19.82 22.11
N PHE A 259 -6.16 -20.90 22.66
CA PHE A 259 -6.93 -21.86 21.89
C PHE A 259 -8.28 -21.24 21.45
N GLN A 260 -8.59 -21.36 20.17
CA GLN A 260 -9.87 -20.95 19.60
C GLN A 260 -10.49 -22.14 18.86
N LYS A 261 -11.76 -22.45 19.16
CA LYS A 261 -12.48 -23.51 18.46
C LYS A 261 -12.64 -23.12 16.99
N LYS A 262 -12.45 -24.08 16.09
CA LYS A 262 -12.61 -23.84 14.66
C LYS A 262 -14.08 -23.59 14.33
N ASP A 263 -14.36 -22.46 13.68
CA ASP A 263 -15.69 -22.11 13.17
C ASP A 263 -15.87 -22.57 11.70
N GLY A 264 -17.09 -22.49 11.18
CA GLY A 264 -17.44 -22.87 9.80
C GLY A 264 -16.72 -22.07 8.68
N TYR A 265 -16.00 -21.01 9.05
CA TYR A 265 -15.11 -20.26 8.15
C TYR A 265 -13.90 -21.08 7.68
N LEU A 266 -13.33 -21.94 8.55
CA LEU A 266 -12.05 -22.62 8.32
C LEU A 266 -12.11 -23.82 7.36
N GLY A 267 -13.31 -24.19 6.89
CA GLY A 267 -13.46 -25.22 5.85
C GLY A 267 -13.00 -24.71 4.48
N ARG A 268 -12.43 -25.60 3.65
CA ARG A 268 -12.05 -25.29 2.25
C ARG A 268 -13.23 -24.69 1.51
N LYS A 269 -13.06 -23.49 0.94
CA LYS A 269 -14.09 -22.82 0.14
C LYS A 269 -13.67 -22.84 -1.33
N ILE A 270 -14.37 -23.63 -2.14
CA ILE A 270 -14.23 -23.58 -3.60
C ILE A 270 -15.11 -22.43 -4.07
N ARG A 271 -14.49 -21.33 -4.50
CA ARG A 271 -15.18 -20.13 -4.98
C ARG A 271 -14.97 -20.01 -6.49
N ARG A 272 -15.97 -19.41 -7.16
CA ARG A 272 -15.79 -18.97 -8.54
C ARG A 272 -14.74 -17.87 -8.59
N LEU A 273 -14.04 -17.78 -9.71
CA LEU A 273 -13.09 -16.70 -9.95
C LEU A 273 -13.83 -15.36 -9.93
N PRO A 274 -13.26 -14.33 -9.28
CA PRO A 274 -13.86 -13.00 -9.32
C PRO A 274 -13.78 -12.42 -10.75
N PRO A 275 -14.68 -11.51 -11.11
CA PRO A 275 -14.57 -10.77 -12.36
C PRO A 275 -13.28 -9.92 -12.40
N PRO A 276 -12.80 -9.54 -13.58
CA PRO A 276 -11.65 -8.65 -13.72
C PRO A 276 -11.91 -7.34 -12.97
N ARG A 277 -10.90 -6.88 -12.22
CA ARG A 277 -11.01 -5.65 -11.43
C ARG A 277 -10.43 -4.47 -12.21
N THR A 278 -11.24 -3.46 -12.46
CA THR A 278 -10.78 -2.15 -12.91
C THR A 278 -10.34 -1.34 -11.70
N LEU A 279 -9.13 -0.78 -11.72
CA LEU A 279 -8.66 0.10 -10.66
C LEU A 279 -9.12 1.52 -10.94
N THR A 280 -10.01 2.03 -10.10
CA THR A 280 -10.35 3.45 -10.04
C THR A 280 -9.48 4.11 -8.96
N PRO A 281 -8.97 5.34 -9.19
CA PRO A 281 -8.32 6.11 -8.13
C PRO A 281 -9.22 6.17 -6.90
N GLU A 282 -8.64 5.99 -5.72
CA GLU A 282 -9.40 6.04 -4.46
C GLU A 282 -9.83 7.50 -4.22
N GLU A 283 -11.14 7.75 -4.17
CA GLU A 283 -11.65 9.04 -3.76
C GLU A 283 -11.19 9.33 -2.32
N PRO A 284 -10.81 10.58 -2.00
CA PRO A 284 -10.44 10.92 -0.64
C PRO A 284 -11.58 10.50 0.31
N PRO A 285 -11.26 9.89 1.47
CA PRO A 285 -12.29 9.52 2.41
C PRO A 285 -13.12 10.75 2.72
N ARG A 286 -14.45 10.62 2.64
CA ARG A 286 -15.35 11.71 3.01
C ARG A 286 -14.98 12.18 4.41
N GLU A 287 -14.85 13.48 4.58
CA GLU A 287 -14.53 14.06 5.89
C GLU A 287 -15.49 13.51 6.95
N PRO A 288 -14.98 12.97 8.06
CA PRO A 288 -15.84 12.46 9.11
C PRO A 288 -16.65 13.62 9.69
N LEU A 289 -17.92 13.71 9.31
CA LEU A 289 -18.84 14.66 9.90
C LEU A 289 -19.10 14.27 11.36
N SER A 290 -18.46 14.96 12.30
CA SER A 290 -18.74 14.83 13.72
C SER A 290 -19.93 15.70 14.07
N PHE A 291 -21.08 15.07 14.38
CA PHE A 291 -22.24 15.78 14.90
C PHE A 291 -22.25 15.64 16.42
N THR A 292 -22.13 16.76 17.14
CA THR A 292 -22.45 16.83 18.56
C THR A 292 -23.95 17.06 18.71
N LEU A 293 -24.68 16.03 19.10
CA LEU A 293 -26.10 16.15 19.43
C LEU A 293 -26.26 16.66 20.86
N THR A 294 -27.14 17.65 21.06
CA THR A 294 -27.57 18.00 22.42
C THR A 294 -28.38 16.85 23.03
N LYS A 295 -28.49 16.80 24.36
CA LYS A 295 -29.31 15.80 25.07
C LYS A 295 -30.77 15.79 24.58
N GLU A 296 -31.28 16.95 24.16
CA GLU A 296 -32.61 17.10 23.55
C GLU A 296 -32.70 16.48 22.16
N GLN A 297 -31.67 16.65 21.33
CA GLN A 297 -31.60 16.03 20.01
C GLN A 297 -31.40 14.51 20.07
N GLN A 298 -30.71 14.01 21.11
CA GLN A 298 -30.58 12.56 21.36
C GLN A 298 -31.87 11.91 21.84
N SER A 299 -32.73 12.63 22.57
CA SER A 299 -33.94 12.04 23.15
C SER A 299 -35.01 11.74 22.10
N GLY A 300 -34.98 12.44 20.95
CA GLY A 300 -35.97 12.28 19.87
C GLY A 300 -37.40 12.71 20.26
N LEU A 301 -37.57 13.35 21.42
CA LEU A 301 -38.88 13.77 21.95
C LEU A 301 -39.19 15.20 21.48
N THR A 302 -40.19 15.34 20.61
CA THR A 302 -40.68 16.65 20.11
C THR A 302 -42.10 16.94 20.62
N GLY A 303 -42.43 18.21 20.81
CA GLY A 303 -43.80 18.64 21.16
C GLY A 303 -44.20 18.32 22.61
N ILE A 304 -45.45 17.89 22.82
CA ILE A 304 -46.09 17.73 24.14
C ILE A 304 -45.43 16.63 24.99
N HIS A 305 -44.69 15.71 24.35
CA HIS A 305 -43.90 14.66 25.01
C HIS A 305 -42.53 15.16 25.51
N ARG A 306 -42.21 16.45 25.35
CA ARG A 306 -41.03 17.09 25.95
C ARG A 306 -41.21 17.07 27.46
N MET A 307 -40.59 16.10 28.14
CA MET A 307 -40.52 16.14 29.60
C MET A 307 -39.79 17.43 30.00
N PRO A 308 -40.38 18.28 30.89
CA PRO A 308 -39.65 19.40 31.45
C PRO A 308 -38.39 18.87 32.13
N HIS A 309 -37.31 19.64 32.11
CA HIS A 309 -35.99 19.24 32.62
C HIS A 309 -36.11 18.63 34.01
N MET A 310 -36.25 17.30 34.10
CA MET A 310 -36.08 16.61 35.35
C MET A 310 -34.63 16.83 35.75
N ALA A 311 -34.48 17.38 36.96
CA ALA A 311 -33.24 17.84 37.55
C ALA A 311 -32.07 16.92 37.24
N HIS A 312 -30.88 17.51 37.12
CA HIS A 312 -29.62 16.76 37.04
C HIS A 312 -29.59 15.69 38.14
N ALA A 313 -29.82 14.43 37.76
CA ALA A 313 -29.28 13.31 38.50
C ALA A 313 -27.75 13.45 38.36
N GLY A 314 -27.17 14.19 39.31
CA GLY A 314 -25.74 14.32 39.45
C GLY A 314 -25.16 12.92 39.54
N PHE A 315 -24.45 12.50 38.50
CA PHE A 315 -23.40 11.53 38.70
C PHE A 315 -22.34 12.26 39.52
N ASN A 316 -22.28 11.95 40.81
CA ASN A 316 -21.17 12.29 41.69
C ASN A 316 -19.87 11.81 41.03
N TYR A 317 -19.20 12.68 40.28
CA TYR A 317 -17.75 12.62 40.20
C TYR A 317 -17.26 13.07 41.57
N ARG A 318 -16.87 12.09 42.38
CA ARG A 318 -16.07 12.35 43.56
C ARG A 318 -14.74 12.89 43.04
N GLU A 319 -14.59 14.20 43.04
CA GLU A 319 -13.28 14.85 42.92
C GLU A 319 -12.44 14.34 44.09
N TYR A 320 -11.31 13.70 43.79
CA TYR A 320 -10.26 13.48 44.77
C TYR A 320 -9.50 14.80 44.89
N PRO A 321 -9.39 15.42 46.08
CA PRO A 321 -8.48 16.53 46.29
C PRO A 321 -7.04 16.01 46.31
N ASP A 322 -6.21 16.67 45.50
CA ASP A 322 -4.74 16.65 45.31
C ASP A 322 -3.96 15.33 45.54
#